data_AF-A0A2E6STY9-F1
#
_entry.id   AF-A0A2E6STY9-F1
#
_cell.length_a   1.000
_cell.length_b   1.000
_cell.length_c   1.000
_cell.angle_alpha   90.00
_cell.angle_beta   90.00
_cell.angle_gamma   90.00
#
_symmetry.space_group_name_H-M   'P 1'
#
loop_
_entity.id
_entity.type
_entity.pdbx_description
1 polymer ?
#
loop_
_entity_poly.entity_id
_entity_poly.type
_entity_poly.pdbx_seq_one_letter_code
_entity_poly.pdbx_strand_id
1 'polypeptide(L)'
;MRRTSIYTVMIICLGFVLKTHGKFASAHSESFRYIGRFDFSNPQSPSFAHSGTHIEFLFKGTQLEIGLSNDVLPNIEDLNYYTVLKNGQKIATIKPSKIKAFFSVNIHTPDTFCRIQVIKRTESFCGIGVFHGVKYNEEGALQRPPEKLRKIEWIGDSFLAGYGNMVAIDPPPKDNPSTGFHAENEDAYQTFGVITSRNLHADYSCIAMSGKGVYRNYDTTEEETVPKIYPFIYPDGGKYDFLFKPDLIVIKLGTNDFGAEMNQPPNMTDSSRFVSTYLKFLHDVINNNPTSKIVLALGGGISNSFPKGLNRLKRYRNWVQKVKIEAEQKYMNEFGFFEFKLMEPPYGEDWHPTVNDQNKFAKEITPFLKKFMGW
;
A
#
# COMPACT_ATOMS: atom_id res chain seq x y z
N MET A 1 56.00 -9.31 -68.04
CA MET A 1 56.02 -9.11 -66.57
C MET A 1 54.68 -8.53 -66.14
N ARG A 2 54.12 -9.08 -65.05
CA ARG A 2 52.70 -9.09 -64.69
C ARG A 2 52.18 -7.73 -64.20
N ARG A 3 50.97 -7.37 -64.66
CA ARG A 3 50.08 -6.36 -64.06
C ARG A 3 49.30 -7.00 -62.92
N THR A 4 49.21 -6.35 -61.76
CA THR A 4 48.10 -6.49 -60.81
C THR A 4 48.16 -5.34 -59.80
N SER A 5 47.30 -4.32 -59.96
CA SER A 5 47.01 -3.34 -58.93
C SER A 5 45.70 -3.74 -58.26
N ILE A 6 45.78 -4.05 -56.98
CA ILE A 6 44.64 -4.39 -56.12
C ILE A 6 44.03 -3.07 -55.64
N TYR A 7 42.78 -2.79 -56.02
CA TYR A 7 42.00 -1.71 -55.43
C TYR A 7 41.25 -2.25 -54.22
N THR A 8 41.65 -1.81 -53.03
CA THR A 8 40.91 -2.08 -51.78
C THR A 8 39.72 -1.14 -51.72
N VAL A 9 38.51 -1.69 -51.88
CA VAL A 9 37.26 -0.96 -51.63
C VAL A 9 37.03 -0.94 -50.12
N MET A 10 37.15 0.24 -49.51
CA MET A 10 36.81 0.46 -48.11
C MET A 10 35.30 0.71 -48.01
N ILE A 11 34.54 -0.33 -47.63
CA ILE A 11 33.11 -0.19 -47.30
C ILE A 11 33.01 0.51 -45.96
N ILE A 12 32.70 1.80 -45.98
CA ILE A 12 32.32 2.54 -44.77
C ILE A 12 30.86 2.19 -44.48
N CYS A 13 30.64 1.23 -43.58
CA CYS A 13 29.33 1.04 -42.96
C CYS A 13 29.06 2.21 -42.01
N LEU A 14 28.42 3.28 -42.52
CA LEU A 14 27.76 4.26 -41.67
C LEU A 14 26.61 3.54 -40.95
N GLY A 15 26.84 3.11 -39.72
CA GLY A 15 25.78 2.69 -38.82
C GLY A 15 24.86 3.88 -38.57
N PHE A 16 23.69 3.89 -39.20
CA PHE A 16 22.60 4.77 -38.79
C PHE A 16 22.21 4.37 -37.37
N VAL A 17 22.63 5.15 -36.38
CA VAL A 17 21.97 5.20 -35.09
C VAL A 17 20.61 5.85 -35.36
N LEU A 18 19.60 5.04 -35.66
CA LEU A 18 18.20 5.46 -35.58
C LEU A 18 17.97 5.91 -34.15
N LYS A 19 17.99 7.23 -33.91
CA LYS A 19 17.34 7.82 -32.75
C LYS A 19 15.86 7.46 -32.87
N THR A 20 15.45 6.37 -32.23
CA THR A 20 14.03 6.09 -32.00
C THR A 20 13.50 7.26 -31.19
N HIS A 21 12.74 8.14 -31.83
CA HIS A 21 12.02 9.19 -31.13
C HIS A 21 10.98 8.47 -30.27
N GLY A 22 11.04 8.65 -28.95
CA GLY A 22 10.05 8.08 -28.05
C GLY A 22 8.95 9.10 -27.83
N LYS A 23 7.70 8.63 -27.75
CA LYS A 23 6.60 9.44 -27.23
C LYS A 23 6.75 9.62 -25.73
N PHE A 24 6.27 10.75 -25.22
CA PHE A 24 6.20 11.04 -23.80
C PHE A 24 4.77 11.45 -23.43
N ALA A 25 4.20 10.79 -22.43
CA ALA A 25 2.98 11.22 -21.77
C ALA A 25 3.35 11.74 -20.38
N SER A 26 3.17 13.05 -20.15
CA SER A 26 3.41 13.65 -18.84
C SER A 26 2.40 13.16 -17.81
N ALA A 27 2.71 13.31 -16.52
CA ALA A 27 1.83 12.88 -15.44
C ALA A 27 0.45 13.56 -15.43
N HIS A 28 0.23 14.64 -16.18
CA HIS A 28 -1.10 15.23 -16.34
C HIS A 28 -1.96 14.53 -17.42
N SER A 29 -1.44 13.51 -18.10
CA SER A 29 -2.18 12.82 -19.15
C SER A 29 -3.47 12.18 -18.62
N GLU A 30 -4.58 12.44 -19.30
CA GLU A 30 -5.89 11.84 -19.00
C GLU A 30 -5.91 10.31 -19.19
N SER A 31 -4.87 9.73 -19.79
CA SER A 31 -4.71 8.29 -19.93
C SER A 31 -4.41 7.57 -18.62
N PHE A 32 -4.02 8.30 -17.57
CA PHE A 32 -3.68 7.72 -16.27
C PHE A 32 -4.88 7.73 -15.33
N ARG A 33 -5.04 6.65 -14.56
CA ARG A 33 -5.87 6.64 -13.35
C ARG A 33 -4.98 6.62 -12.12
N TYR A 34 -5.25 7.54 -11.21
CA TYR A 34 -4.57 7.70 -9.92
C TYR A 34 -5.47 7.14 -8.82
N ILE A 35 -4.99 6.14 -8.09
CA ILE A 35 -5.77 5.42 -7.08
C ILE A 35 -5.00 5.45 -5.76
N GLY A 36 -5.60 6.06 -4.75
CA GLY A 36 -4.96 6.42 -3.48
C GLY A 36 -5.00 7.93 -3.26
N ARG A 37 -4.14 8.43 -2.37
CA ARG A 37 -4.07 9.87 -2.05
C ARG A 37 -2.85 10.48 -2.73
N PHE A 38 -3.13 11.46 -3.58
CA PHE A 38 -2.13 12.18 -4.36
C PHE A 38 -2.26 13.68 -4.12
N ASP A 39 -1.13 14.36 -4.15
CA ASP A 39 -1.03 15.80 -4.24
C ASP A 39 -0.84 16.20 -5.70
N PHE A 40 -1.77 16.99 -6.22
CA PHE A 40 -1.75 17.51 -7.59
C PHE A 40 -1.45 19.01 -7.65
N SER A 41 -0.95 19.61 -6.55
CA SER A 41 -0.53 21.02 -6.54
C SER A 41 0.48 21.33 -7.66
N ASN A 42 1.34 20.36 -7.99
CA ASN A 42 2.05 20.31 -9.26
C ASN A 42 1.53 19.17 -10.16
N PRO A 43 0.66 19.45 -11.14
CA PRO A 43 0.06 18.42 -12.00
C PRO A 43 1.07 17.71 -12.93
N GLN A 44 2.27 18.27 -13.13
CA GLN A 44 3.30 17.64 -13.96
C GLN A 44 4.12 16.59 -13.19
N SER A 45 4.03 16.59 -11.86
CA SER A 45 4.75 15.66 -10.99
C SER A 45 3.97 15.38 -9.70
N PRO A 46 2.80 14.72 -9.78
CA PRO A 46 2.01 14.41 -8.60
C PRO A 46 2.78 13.51 -7.65
N SER A 47 2.63 13.80 -6.36
CA SER A 47 3.34 13.15 -5.27
C SER A 47 2.39 12.44 -4.30
N PHE A 48 2.89 11.43 -3.60
CA PHE A 48 2.10 10.53 -2.77
C PHE A 48 2.99 9.76 -1.79
N ALA A 49 2.44 9.32 -0.66
CA ALA A 49 3.23 8.61 0.37
C ALA A 49 2.66 7.25 0.80
N HIS A 50 1.34 7.09 0.83
CA HIS A 50 0.72 5.91 1.45
C HIS A 50 0.93 4.59 0.69
N SER A 51 1.07 3.49 1.44
CA SER A 51 1.24 2.12 0.93
C SER A 51 0.16 1.71 -0.07
N GLY A 52 0.56 1.10 -1.18
CA GLY A 52 -0.34 0.59 -2.20
C GLY A 52 -1.01 1.66 -3.08
N THR A 53 -0.69 2.95 -2.86
CA THR A 53 -1.02 4.01 -3.80
C THR A 53 -0.45 3.67 -5.18
N HIS A 54 -1.27 3.81 -6.22
CA HIS A 54 -0.87 3.35 -7.55
C HIS A 54 -1.42 4.19 -8.70
N ILE A 55 -0.67 4.13 -9.80
CA ILE A 55 -1.05 4.66 -11.10
C ILE A 55 -1.31 3.49 -12.02
N GLU A 56 -2.39 3.53 -12.78
CA GLU A 56 -2.66 2.54 -13.81
C GLU A 56 -3.13 3.12 -15.13
N PHE A 57 -2.79 2.42 -16.21
CA PHE A 57 -3.14 2.76 -17.57
C PHE A 57 -3.21 1.51 -18.44
N LEU A 58 -3.87 1.60 -19.59
CA LEU A 58 -3.76 0.60 -20.64
C LEU A 58 -2.64 1.01 -21.60
N PHE A 59 -1.78 0.07 -21.95
CA PHE A 59 -0.65 0.28 -22.85
C PHE A 59 -0.63 -0.74 -23.99
N LYS A 60 -0.38 -0.26 -25.21
CA LYS A 60 -0.04 -1.05 -26.39
C LYS A 60 1.29 -0.53 -26.92
N GLY A 61 2.23 -1.40 -27.25
CA GLY A 61 3.60 -1.02 -27.67
C GLY A 61 4.66 -2.05 -27.25
N THR A 62 5.92 -1.75 -27.53
CA THR A 62 7.06 -2.66 -27.34
C THR A 62 8.16 -2.10 -26.45
N GLN A 63 8.07 -0.82 -26.08
CA GLN A 63 8.99 -0.18 -25.14
C GLN A 63 8.19 0.75 -24.23
N LEU A 64 8.41 0.63 -22.93
CA LEU A 64 7.79 1.47 -21.92
C LEU A 64 8.83 1.78 -20.83
N GLU A 65 8.95 3.05 -20.48
CA GLU A 65 9.73 3.51 -19.34
C GLU A 65 8.84 4.30 -18.39
N ILE A 66 8.97 4.03 -17.09
CA ILE A 66 8.18 4.67 -16.04
C ILE A 66 9.04 5.75 -15.37
N GLY A 67 8.57 7.00 -15.35
CA GLY A 67 9.27 8.11 -14.73
C GLY A 67 8.95 8.21 -13.23
N LEU A 68 9.95 8.01 -12.37
CA LEU A 68 9.83 8.08 -10.92
C LEU A 68 10.99 8.84 -10.28
N SER A 69 10.72 9.49 -9.16
CA SER A 69 11.73 9.93 -8.18
C SER A 69 11.15 9.86 -6.78
N ASN A 70 12.00 10.03 -5.79
CA ASN A 70 11.58 10.32 -4.42
C ASN A 70 11.72 11.81 -4.13
N ASP A 71 10.75 12.36 -3.42
CA ASP A 71 10.94 13.61 -2.70
C ASP A 71 11.21 13.28 -1.23
N VAL A 72 12.18 13.94 -0.65
CA VAL A 72 12.62 13.66 0.70
C VAL A 72 12.54 14.95 1.48
N LEU A 73 11.40 15.14 2.15
CA LEU A 73 11.30 16.12 3.22
C LEU A 73 12.38 15.81 4.29
N PRO A 74 12.83 16.81 5.07
CA PRO A 74 13.73 16.57 6.18
C PRO A 74 13.20 15.42 7.06
N ASN A 75 14.05 14.44 7.37
CA ASN A 75 13.75 13.26 8.20
C ASN A 75 12.89 12.15 7.56
N ILE A 76 12.63 12.18 6.26
CA ILE A 76 12.05 11.03 5.54
C ILE A 76 13.19 10.19 4.91
N GLU A 77 13.04 8.87 4.90
CA GLU A 77 14.04 7.98 4.29
C GLU A 77 13.91 7.90 2.76
N ASP A 78 15.00 7.60 2.05
CA ASP A 78 15.02 7.39 0.58
C ASP A 78 14.93 5.88 0.27
N LEU A 79 13.84 5.26 0.68
CA LEU A 79 13.69 3.79 0.71
C LEU A 79 12.46 3.29 -0.06
N ASN A 80 11.91 4.09 -0.97
CA ASN A 80 10.73 3.64 -1.71
C ASN A 80 11.03 2.49 -2.68
N TYR A 81 10.13 1.51 -2.70
CA TYR A 81 10.08 0.47 -3.72
C TYR A 81 8.71 0.47 -4.42
N TYR A 82 8.70 0.05 -5.68
CA TYR A 82 7.49 -0.05 -6.50
C TYR A 82 7.41 -1.42 -7.16
N THR A 83 6.20 -1.95 -7.25
CA THR A 83 5.90 -3.14 -8.07
C THR A 83 5.22 -2.68 -9.36
N VAL A 84 5.75 -3.13 -10.50
CA VAL A 84 5.11 -2.91 -11.81
C VAL A 84 4.44 -4.20 -12.26
N LEU A 85 3.15 -4.12 -12.58
CA LEU A 85 2.36 -5.23 -13.06
C LEU A 85 1.93 -5.04 -14.51
N LYS A 86 1.91 -6.13 -15.28
CA LYS A 86 1.25 -6.26 -16.57
C LYS A 86 0.12 -7.28 -16.44
N ASN A 87 -1.13 -6.86 -16.64
CA ASN A 87 -2.32 -7.70 -16.48
C ASN A 87 -2.33 -8.45 -15.14
N GLY A 88 -1.90 -7.80 -14.06
CA GLY A 88 -1.81 -8.37 -12.71
C GLY A 88 -0.57 -9.23 -12.43
N GLN A 89 0.28 -9.51 -13.43
CA GLN A 89 1.53 -10.23 -13.26
C GLN A 89 2.70 -9.26 -13.08
N LYS A 90 3.55 -9.49 -12.06
CA LYS A 90 4.72 -8.65 -11.80
C LYS A 90 5.75 -8.78 -12.93
N ILE A 91 6.18 -7.63 -13.47
CA ILE A 91 7.21 -7.55 -14.51
C ILE A 91 8.45 -6.77 -14.07
N ALA A 92 8.36 -5.96 -13.02
CA ALA A 92 9.51 -5.26 -12.45
C ALA A 92 9.32 -4.92 -10.97
N THR A 93 10.43 -4.71 -10.28
CA THR A 93 10.50 -3.94 -9.03
C THR A 93 11.44 -2.77 -9.26
N ILE A 94 11.00 -1.56 -8.93
CA ILE A 94 11.78 -0.33 -9.13
C ILE A 94 12.10 0.25 -7.76
N LYS A 95 13.37 0.61 -7.55
CA LYS A 95 13.83 1.44 -6.42
C LYS A 95 14.35 2.76 -7.00
N PRO A 96 13.54 3.83 -7.02
CA PRO A 96 14.02 5.14 -7.48
C PRO A 96 14.93 5.77 -6.42
N SER A 97 15.65 6.82 -6.83
CA SER A 97 16.35 7.74 -5.94
C SER A 97 15.67 9.10 -5.96
N LYS A 98 16.27 10.09 -5.29
CA LYS A 98 15.83 11.49 -5.37
C LYS A 98 15.89 12.11 -6.77
N ILE A 99 16.68 11.53 -7.66
CA ILE A 99 16.86 12.06 -9.03
C ILE A 99 15.80 11.43 -9.93
N LYS A 100 15.07 12.28 -10.66
CA LYS A 100 14.15 11.86 -11.73
C LYS A 100 14.86 10.92 -12.70
N ALA A 101 14.35 9.70 -12.79
CA ALA A 101 14.81 8.70 -13.74
C ALA A 101 13.62 8.03 -14.42
N PHE A 102 13.87 7.50 -15.63
CA PHE A 102 12.92 6.68 -16.36
C PHE A 102 13.44 5.24 -16.36
N PHE A 103 12.60 4.33 -15.89
CA PHE A 103 12.96 2.92 -15.70
C PHE A 103 12.28 2.07 -16.76
N SER A 104 13.07 1.44 -17.63
CA SER A 104 12.56 0.51 -18.64
C SER A 104 11.93 -0.72 -17.98
N VAL A 105 10.75 -1.12 -18.47
CA VAL A 105 10.09 -2.36 -18.05
C VAL A 105 10.00 -3.32 -19.23
N ASN A 106 10.16 -4.62 -18.94
CA ASN A 106 10.09 -5.65 -19.97
C ASN A 106 8.64 -5.78 -20.48
N ILE A 107 8.38 -5.27 -21.68
CA ILE A 107 7.05 -5.29 -22.29
C ILE A 107 7.14 -5.53 -23.80
N HIS A 108 6.24 -6.35 -24.30
CA HIS A 108 6.10 -6.59 -25.73
C HIS A 108 4.64 -6.94 -26.04
N THR A 109 3.86 -5.92 -26.42
CA THR A 109 2.43 -6.03 -26.75
C THR A 109 2.08 -5.08 -27.90
N PRO A 110 2.65 -5.29 -29.11
CA PRO A 110 2.47 -4.39 -30.24
C PRO A 110 1.01 -4.25 -30.70
N ASP A 111 0.22 -5.33 -30.58
CA ASP A 111 -1.11 -5.41 -31.19
C ASP A 111 -2.27 -5.36 -30.20
N THR A 112 -2.01 -5.39 -28.90
CA THR A 112 -3.07 -5.49 -27.88
C THR A 112 -2.77 -4.63 -26.66
N PHE A 113 -3.79 -3.95 -26.15
CA PHE A 113 -3.69 -3.23 -24.88
C PHE A 113 -3.55 -4.19 -23.71
N CYS A 114 -2.58 -3.93 -22.84
CA CYS A 114 -2.44 -4.57 -21.54
C CYS A 114 -2.56 -3.51 -20.44
N ARG A 115 -3.05 -3.93 -19.27
CA ARG A 115 -3.12 -3.07 -18.09
C ARG A 115 -1.76 -3.01 -17.41
N ILE A 116 -1.23 -1.81 -17.26
CA ILE A 116 -0.03 -1.52 -16.48
C ILE A 116 -0.44 -0.89 -15.16
N GLN A 117 0.14 -1.38 -14.07
CA GLN A 117 -0.05 -0.82 -12.73
C GLN A 117 1.32 -0.57 -12.11
N VAL A 118 1.54 0.63 -11.58
CA VAL A 118 2.74 1.02 -10.86
C VAL A 118 2.32 1.28 -9.42
N ILE A 119 2.71 0.38 -8.52
CA ILE A 119 2.18 0.32 -7.15
C ILE A 119 3.30 0.59 -6.17
N LYS A 120 3.13 1.59 -5.29
CA LYS A 120 4.07 1.84 -4.18
C LYS A 120 4.00 0.67 -3.20
N ARG A 121 5.13 0.01 -2.98
CA ARG A 121 5.24 -1.14 -2.06
C ARG A 121 5.36 -0.69 -0.62
N THR A 122 6.18 0.32 -0.40
CA THR A 122 6.61 0.76 0.93
C THR A 122 5.69 1.79 1.53
N GLU A 123 5.69 1.91 2.85
CA GLU A 123 4.90 2.88 3.59
C GLU A 123 5.43 4.31 3.54
N SER A 124 4.67 5.23 4.12
CA SER A 124 4.94 6.67 4.06
C SER A 124 6.25 7.07 4.75
N PHE A 125 6.71 6.29 5.74
CA PHE A 125 8.00 6.49 6.40
C PHE A 125 9.19 6.32 5.44
N CYS A 126 9.03 5.52 4.38
CA CYS A 126 10.10 5.19 3.44
C CYS A 126 10.33 6.22 2.31
N GLY A 127 9.56 7.31 2.27
CA GLY A 127 9.71 8.32 1.22
C GLY A 127 8.39 8.80 0.62
N ILE A 128 8.38 10.05 0.15
CA ILE A 128 7.37 10.55 -0.76
C ILE A 128 7.74 10.13 -2.18
N GLY A 129 6.82 9.47 -2.86
CA GLY A 129 6.95 9.12 -4.27
C GLY A 129 6.50 10.26 -5.17
N VAL A 130 7.16 10.41 -6.32
CA VAL A 130 6.81 11.39 -7.36
C VAL A 130 6.73 10.68 -8.70
N PHE A 131 5.60 10.83 -9.39
CA PHE A 131 5.40 10.27 -10.73
C PHE A 131 5.59 11.32 -11.81
N HIS A 132 6.42 11.02 -12.82
CA HIS A 132 6.80 11.98 -13.87
C HIS A 132 6.19 11.69 -15.24
N GLY A 133 5.31 10.69 -15.33
CA GLY A 133 4.77 10.21 -16.60
C GLY A 133 5.51 8.99 -17.15
N VAL A 134 5.30 8.69 -18.43
CA VAL A 134 5.91 7.52 -19.09
C VAL A 134 6.46 7.88 -20.47
N LYS A 135 7.53 7.18 -20.88
CA LYS A 135 8.05 7.20 -22.26
C LYS A 135 7.76 5.88 -22.94
N TYR A 136 7.51 5.91 -24.24
CA TYR A 136 7.19 4.71 -25.01
C TYR A 136 7.55 4.86 -26.50
N ASN A 137 7.61 3.75 -27.25
CA ASN A 137 7.94 3.77 -28.67
C ASN A 137 6.88 4.50 -29.52
N GLU A 138 7.25 4.97 -30.72
CA GLU A 138 6.38 5.74 -31.62
C GLU A 138 5.04 5.04 -31.92
N GLU A 139 5.06 3.71 -32.11
CA GLU A 139 3.85 2.93 -32.42
C GLU A 139 2.98 2.68 -31.18
N GLY A 140 3.48 3.04 -30.00
CA GLY A 140 2.79 2.82 -28.75
C GLY A 140 1.61 3.76 -28.55
N ALA A 141 0.68 3.32 -27.70
CA ALA A 141 -0.53 4.04 -27.34
C ALA A 141 -0.91 3.80 -25.88
N LEU A 142 -1.55 4.82 -25.29
CA LEU A 142 -2.09 4.79 -23.93
C LEU A 142 -3.60 5.00 -23.96
N GLN A 143 -4.31 4.36 -23.02
CA GLN A 143 -5.73 4.61 -22.78
C GLN A 143 -6.02 4.57 -21.27
N ARG A 144 -7.01 5.34 -20.84
CA ARG A 144 -7.51 5.31 -19.46
C ARG A 144 -8.31 4.03 -19.22
N PRO A 145 -7.97 3.21 -18.20
CA PRO A 145 -8.76 2.05 -17.85
C PRO A 145 -10.11 2.47 -17.23
N PRO A 146 -11.19 1.71 -17.46
CA PRO A 146 -12.50 2.00 -16.87
C PRO A 146 -12.42 1.91 -15.34
N GLU A 147 -13.12 2.81 -14.65
CA GLU A 147 -13.24 2.77 -13.19
C GLU A 147 -13.87 1.45 -12.72
N LYS A 148 -13.45 1.00 -11.53
CA LYS A 148 -14.13 -0.10 -10.88
C LYS A 148 -15.36 0.41 -10.16
N LEU A 149 -16.42 -0.38 -10.18
CA LEU A 149 -17.69 -0.06 -9.53
C LEU A 149 -17.59 -0.04 -8.00
N ARG A 150 -16.61 -0.73 -7.43
CA ARG A 150 -16.44 -0.92 -5.99
C ARG A 150 -15.19 -0.19 -5.51
N LYS A 151 -15.28 0.47 -4.36
CA LYS A 151 -14.17 1.19 -3.72
C LYS A 151 -14.06 0.79 -2.25
N ILE A 152 -12.87 0.39 -1.83
CA ILE A 152 -12.58 0.03 -0.44
C ILE A 152 -11.43 0.90 0.08
N GLU A 153 -11.64 1.56 1.22
CA GLU A 153 -10.55 2.19 1.99
C GLU A 153 -10.17 1.27 3.16
N TRP A 154 -8.88 0.97 3.28
CA TRP A 154 -8.32 0.20 4.38
C TRP A 154 -7.57 1.14 5.32
N ILE A 155 -7.81 1.02 6.61
CA ILE A 155 -7.17 1.84 7.64
C ILE A 155 -6.52 0.90 8.64
N GLY A 156 -5.22 1.06 8.89
CA GLY A 156 -4.51 0.13 9.77
C GLY A 156 -3.09 0.49 10.17
N ASP A 157 -2.37 -0.55 10.54
CA ASP A 157 -0.99 -0.51 11.03
C ASP A 157 -0.06 -1.25 10.04
N SER A 158 1.10 -1.69 10.54
CA SER A 158 2.12 -2.43 9.79
C SER A 158 1.59 -3.64 9.01
N PHE A 159 0.50 -4.28 9.45
CA PHE A 159 -0.08 -5.44 8.75
C PHE A 159 -0.67 -5.05 7.38
N LEU A 160 -1.20 -3.82 7.29
CA LEU A 160 -1.74 -3.24 6.05
C LEU A 160 -0.70 -2.43 5.27
N ALA A 161 0.38 -1.98 5.92
CA ALA A 161 1.54 -1.41 5.25
C ALA A 161 2.34 -2.46 4.46
N GLY A 162 2.42 -3.68 5.01
CA GLY A 162 3.15 -4.79 4.42
C GLY A 162 4.52 -5.05 5.06
N TYR A 163 4.78 -4.49 6.24
CA TYR A 163 6.04 -4.63 6.97
C TYR A 163 6.53 -6.08 7.01
N GLY A 164 7.75 -6.31 6.52
CA GLY A 164 8.45 -7.58 6.63
C GLY A 164 7.77 -8.79 5.96
N ASN A 165 6.74 -8.60 5.14
CA ASN A 165 5.90 -9.70 4.67
C ASN A 165 6.58 -10.59 3.60
N MET A 166 7.65 -10.12 2.97
CA MET A 166 8.35 -10.84 1.90
C MET A 166 9.35 -11.89 2.38
N VAL A 167 9.53 -12.03 3.70
CA VAL A 167 10.38 -13.05 4.31
C VAL A 167 9.56 -13.98 5.21
N ALA A 168 10.12 -15.14 5.50
CA ALA A 168 9.52 -16.14 6.39
C ALA A 168 10.64 -16.72 7.28
N ILE A 169 10.56 -16.41 8.57
CA ILE A 169 11.56 -16.66 9.59
C ILE A 169 10.91 -17.49 10.69
N ASP A 170 11.52 -18.63 11.04
CA ASP A 170 11.03 -19.46 12.13
C ASP A 170 11.25 -18.78 13.49
N PRO A 171 10.38 -18.99 14.48
CA PRO A 171 10.60 -18.48 15.82
C PRO A 171 11.70 -19.27 16.56
N PRO A 172 12.16 -18.76 17.73
CA PRO A 172 13.08 -19.49 18.58
C PRO A 172 12.56 -20.88 18.98
N PRO A 173 13.43 -21.88 19.13
CA PRO A 173 14.89 -21.76 19.11
C PRO A 173 15.52 -21.87 17.71
N LYS A 174 14.73 -22.02 16.64
CA LYS A 174 15.26 -22.29 15.29
C LYS A 174 15.89 -21.06 14.64
N ASP A 175 15.22 -19.91 14.76
CA ASP A 175 15.70 -18.62 14.28
C ASP A 175 15.08 -17.49 15.14
N ASN A 176 15.25 -16.22 14.77
CA ASN A 176 14.66 -15.09 15.45
C ASN A 176 14.03 -14.09 14.45
N PRO A 177 12.69 -13.98 14.39
CA PRO A 177 12.01 -13.02 13.52
C PRO A 177 12.36 -11.56 13.82
N SER A 178 12.91 -11.22 14.99
CA SER A 178 13.30 -9.85 15.35
C SER A 178 14.54 -9.36 14.59
N THR A 179 14.41 -9.17 13.27
CA THR A 179 15.49 -8.78 12.35
C THR A 179 15.60 -7.27 12.13
N GLY A 180 14.60 -6.49 12.56
CA GLY A 180 14.46 -5.10 12.17
C GLY A 180 13.87 -4.92 10.76
N PHE A 181 13.56 -3.66 10.44
CA PHE A 181 12.90 -3.26 9.20
C PHE A 181 13.86 -3.25 8.01
N HIS A 182 13.46 -3.93 6.93
CA HIS A 182 14.10 -3.77 5.61
C HIS A 182 13.05 -3.39 4.57
N ALA A 183 13.15 -2.17 4.01
CA ALA A 183 12.16 -1.66 3.05
C ALA A 183 11.98 -2.52 1.78
N GLU A 184 13.00 -3.30 1.38
CA GLU A 184 12.87 -4.25 0.27
C GLU A 184 11.97 -5.46 0.57
N ASN A 185 11.81 -5.77 1.86
CA ASN A 185 10.97 -6.85 2.38
C ASN A 185 9.54 -6.40 2.69
N GLU A 186 9.22 -5.12 2.49
CA GLU A 186 7.86 -4.59 2.55
C GLU A 186 7.19 -4.63 1.16
N ASP A 187 5.99 -5.21 1.08
CA ASP A 187 5.18 -5.18 -0.14
C ASP A 187 3.68 -5.03 0.15
N ALA A 188 3.20 -3.78 0.08
CA ALA A 188 1.78 -3.45 0.16
C ALA A 188 0.91 -4.25 -0.81
N TYR A 189 1.40 -4.60 -2.02
CA TYR A 189 0.61 -5.35 -3.00
C TYR A 189 0.29 -6.79 -2.53
N GLN A 190 1.11 -7.33 -1.63
CA GLN A 190 0.92 -8.64 -1.01
C GLN A 190 0.13 -8.59 0.30
N THR A 191 -0.39 -7.43 0.70
CA THR A 191 -1.19 -7.32 1.93
C THR A 191 -2.61 -7.84 1.72
N PHE A 192 -3.19 -8.34 2.80
CA PHE A 192 -4.54 -8.90 2.80
C PHE A 192 -5.58 -7.89 2.32
N GLY A 193 -5.38 -6.58 2.57
CA GLY A 193 -6.27 -5.52 2.10
C GLY A 193 -6.28 -5.40 0.57
N VAL A 194 -5.10 -5.37 -0.06
CA VAL A 194 -5.00 -5.33 -1.53
C VAL A 194 -5.48 -6.64 -2.14
N ILE A 195 -5.08 -7.81 -1.59
CA ILE A 195 -5.54 -9.12 -2.06
C ILE A 195 -7.07 -9.20 -2.02
N THR A 196 -7.68 -8.82 -0.91
CA THR A 196 -9.13 -8.80 -0.74
C THR A 196 -9.81 -7.86 -1.74
N SER A 197 -9.26 -6.67 -1.95
CA SER A 197 -9.79 -5.71 -2.92
C SER A 197 -9.73 -6.24 -4.35
N ARG A 198 -8.67 -6.99 -4.71
CA ARG A 198 -8.59 -7.69 -6.01
C ARG A 198 -9.66 -8.77 -6.12
N ASN A 199 -9.83 -9.61 -5.09
CA ASN A 199 -10.85 -10.66 -5.07
C ASN A 199 -12.28 -10.11 -5.21
N LEU A 200 -12.51 -8.89 -4.73
CA LEU A 200 -13.82 -8.20 -4.78
C LEU A 200 -13.97 -7.29 -6.01
N HIS A 201 -12.98 -7.24 -6.90
CA HIS A 201 -12.93 -6.33 -8.05
C HIS A 201 -13.13 -4.86 -7.67
N ALA A 202 -12.51 -4.43 -6.57
CA ALA A 202 -12.58 -3.07 -6.04
C ALA A 202 -11.31 -2.26 -6.28
N ASP A 203 -11.45 -0.94 -6.36
CA ASP A 203 -10.35 -0.01 -6.20
C ASP A 203 -10.00 0.11 -4.71
N TYR A 204 -8.72 0.33 -4.45
CA TYR A 204 -8.10 0.22 -3.14
C TYR A 204 -7.46 1.56 -2.76
N SER A 205 -7.82 2.07 -1.59
CA SER A 205 -7.07 3.12 -0.89
C SER A 205 -6.63 2.58 0.46
N CYS A 206 -5.47 3.03 0.97
CA CYS A 206 -5.01 2.61 2.28
C CYS A 206 -4.31 3.72 3.03
N ILE A 207 -4.60 3.80 4.33
CA ILE A 207 -3.90 4.62 5.30
C ILE A 207 -3.40 3.70 6.39
N ALA A 208 -2.13 3.35 6.29
CA ALA A 208 -1.46 2.45 7.22
C ALA A 208 -0.05 2.92 7.47
N MET A 209 0.40 2.80 8.72
CA MET A 209 1.75 3.17 9.13
C MET A 209 2.21 2.26 10.28
N SER A 210 3.43 1.75 10.18
CA SER A 210 3.97 0.81 11.15
C SER A 210 4.13 1.44 12.54
N GLY A 211 3.86 0.64 13.57
CA GLY A 211 3.94 1.08 14.97
C GLY A 211 2.84 2.06 15.41
N LYS A 212 2.01 2.60 14.50
CA LYS A 212 0.97 3.59 14.85
C LYS A 212 -0.31 2.93 15.36
N GLY A 213 -0.90 3.49 16.41
CA GLY A 213 -2.14 2.98 17.01
C GLY A 213 -3.32 3.94 16.92
N VAL A 214 -4.36 3.68 17.71
CA VAL A 214 -5.57 4.51 17.79
C VAL A 214 -5.32 5.73 18.67
N TYR A 215 -4.90 5.53 19.92
CA TYR A 215 -4.61 6.64 20.86
C TYR A 215 -3.15 6.69 21.28
N ARG A 216 -2.42 5.58 21.18
CA ARG A 216 -0.97 5.52 21.41
C ARG A 216 -0.31 4.56 20.44
N ASN A 217 0.96 4.80 20.16
CA ASN A 217 1.81 3.98 19.31
C ASN A 217 2.46 2.85 20.11
N TYR A 218 3.15 1.95 19.41
CA TYR A 218 3.84 0.81 19.99
C TYR A 218 4.89 1.23 21.04
N ASP A 219 5.58 2.34 20.78
CA ASP A 219 6.58 2.98 21.65
C ASP A 219 5.96 3.88 22.74
N THR A 220 4.64 3.83 22.92
CA THR A 220 3.84 4.63 23.87
C THR A 220 3.67 6.12 23.55
N THR A 221 4.29 6.62 22.47
CA THR A 221 4.06 7.98 21.99
C THR A 221 2.61 8.16 21.53
N GLU A 222 2.11 9.39 21.55
CA GLU A 222 0.75 9.71 21.09
C GLU A 222 0.75 10.61 19.85
N GLU A 223 1.93 11.01 19.40
CA GLU A 223 2.21 11.73 18.17
C GLU A 223 1.87 10.83 16.98
N GLU A 224 1.30 11.41 15.91
CA GLU A 224 1.11 10.69 14.64
C GLU A 224 0.37 9.34 14.72
N THR A 225 -0.48 9.14 15.74
CA THR A 225 -1.43 8.01 15.78
C THR A 225 -2.26 8.01 14.49
N VAL A 226 -2.80 6.86 14.09
CA VAL A 226 -3.54 6.73 12.82
C VAL A 226 -4.67 7.77 12.66
N PRO A 227 -5.47 8.09 13.70
CA PRO A 227 -6.45 9.17 13.60
C PRO A 227 -5.87 10.55 13.27
N LYS A 228 -4.63 10.84 13.72
CA LYS A 228 -3.95 12.12 13.48
C LYS A 228 -3.37 12.23 12.07
N ILE A 229 -2.98 11.10 11.45
CA ILE A 229 -2.47 11.08 10.07
C ILE A 229 -3.58 10.87 9.01
N TYR A 230 -4.75 10.35 9.43
CA TYR A 230 -5.88 10.09 8.54
C TYR A 230 -6.39 11.28 7.70
N PRO A 231 -6.30 12.56 8.11
CA PRO A 231 -6.77 13.65 7.25
C PRO A 231 -5.75 14.07 6.18
N PHE A 232 -4.60 13.41 6.05
CA PHE A 232 -3.48 13.90 5.24
C PHE A 232 -3.08 12.98 4.07
N ILE A 233 -2.42 13.57 3.07
CA ILE A 233 -1.79 12.91 1.92
C ILE A 233 -0.41 12.39 2.32
N TYR A 234 0.32 13.14 3.16
CA TYR A 234 1.58 12.76 3.78
C TYR A 234 1.39 12.62 5.29
N PRO A 235 2.18 11.82 6.02
CA PRO A 235 2.02 11.69 7.48
C PRO A 235 2.10 13.03 8.23
N ASP A 236 2.90 13.97 7.73
CA ASP A 236 3.21 15.25 8.34
C ASP A 236 2.55 16.46 7.64
N GLY A 237 1.76 16.25 6.58
CA GLY A 237 1.18 17.37 5.84
C GLY A 237 0.34 17.04 4.61
N GLY A 238 -0.18 18.11 3.99
CA GLY A 238 -1.05 18.04 2.81
C GLY A 238 -2.44 17.53 3.18
N LYS A 239 -3.41 18.43 3.39
CA LYS A 239 -4.80 18.02 3.69
C LYS A 239 -5.37 17.24 2.53
N TYR A 240 -5.94 16.07 2.82
CA TYR A 240 -6.70 15.29 1.87
C TYR A 240 -8.15 15.79 1.85
N ASP A 241 -8.68 15.97 0.65
CA ASP A 241 -10.03 16.45 0.37
C ASP A 241 -11.05 15.30 0.27
N PHE A 242 -10.64 14.07 0.53
CA PHE A 242 -11.49 12.89 0.53
C PHE A 242 -12.18 12.62 -0.81
N LEU A 243 -11.47 12.85 -1.93
CA LEU A 243 -11.99 12.57 -3.29
C LEU A 243 -12.28 11.09 -3.55
N PHE A 244 -11.54 10.17 -2.91
CA PHE A 244 -11.85 8.75 -2.95
C PHE A 244 -13.06 8.50 -2.05
N LYS A 245 -14.21 8.18 -2.64
CA LYS A 245 -15.45 7.86 -1.93
C LYS A 245 -15.64 6.34 -1.84
N PRO A 246 -15.23 5.69 -0.73
CA PRO A 246 -15.34 4.25 -0.58
C PRO A 246 -16.78 3.80 -0.34
N ASP A 247 -17.18 2.66 -0.90
CA ASP A 247 -18.41 1.98 -0.51
C ASP A 247 -18.25 1.29 0.85
N LEU A 248 -17.02 0.85 1.13
CA LEU A 248 -16.63 0.12 2.33
C LEU A 248 -15.35 0.69 2.93
N ILE A 249 -15.35 0.91 4.24
CA ILE A 249 -14.16 1.23 5.02
C ILE A 249 -13.87 0.07 5.97
N VAL A 250 -12.66 -0.47 5.94
CA VAL A 250 -12.22 -1.51 6.89
C VAL A 250 -11.14 -0.96 7.78
N ILE A 251 -11.41 -0.90 9.09
CA ILE A 251 -10.47 -0.38 10.09
C ILE A 251 -9.93 -1.55 10.91
N LYS A 252 -8.63 -1.82 10.79
CA LYS A 252 -7.90 -2.82 11.60
C LYS A 252 -6.82 -2.12 12.41
N LEU A 253 -7.20 -1.59 13.57
CA LEU A 253 -6.33 -0.86 14.49
C LEU A 253 -6.50 -1.32 15.94
N GLY A 254 -5.40 -1.30 16.68
CA GLY A 254 -5.36 -1.65 18.11
C GLY A 254 -4.14 -2.50 18.48
N THR A 255 -3.44 -3.08 17.51
CA THR A 255 -2.26 -3.92 17.77
C THR A 255 -1.21 -3.16 18.60
N ASN A 256 -0.92 -1.93 18.17
CA ASN A 256 0.10 -1.07 18.75
C ASN A 256 -0.32 -0.44 20.08
N ASP A 257 -1.62 -0.12 20.25
CA ASP A 257 -2.15 0.36 21.52
C ASP A 257 -1.91 -0.66 22.66
N PHE A 258 -1.92 -1.95 22.34
CA PHE A 258 -1.63 -3.04 23.28
C PHE A 258 -0.15 -3.45 23.30
N GLY A 259 0.73 -2.83 22.50
CA GLY A 259 2.13 -3.24 22.32
C GLY A 259 2.94 -3.18 23.62
N ALA A 260 2.89 -2.03 24.29
CA ALA A 260 3.64 -1.77 25.53
C ALA A 260 3.21 -2.63 26.74
N GLU A 261 2.13 -3.41 26.63
CA GLU A 261 1.76 -4.40 27.63
C GLU A 261 2.71 -5.60 27.66
N MET A 262 3.56 -5.75 26.64
CA MET A 262 4.61 -6.77 26.59
C MET A 262 5.86 -6.40 27.41
N ASN A 263 5.97 -5.14 27.86
CA ASN A 263 7.06 -4.66 28.69
C ASN A 263 7.04 -5.28 30.09
N GLN A 264 8.17 -5.17 30.80
CA GLN A 264 8.31 -5.58 32.19
C GLN A 264 8.74 -4.37 33.03
N PRO A 265 7.85 -3.79 33.88
CA PRO A 265 6.44 -4.16 34.07
C PRO A 265 5.54 -3.79 32.87
N PRO A 266 4.37 -4.46 32.71
CA PRO A 266 3.41 -4.13 31.64
C PRO A 266 2.89 -2.70 31.73
N ASN A 267 2.95 -1.96 30.62
CA ASN A 267 2.27 -0.67 30.49
C ASN A 267 0.86 -0.87 29.92
N MET A 268 -0.11 -1.02 30.83
CA MET A 268 -1.48 -1.38 30.50
C MET A 268 -2.19 -0.35 29.62
N THR A 269 -2.93 -0.84 28.63
CA THR A 269 -3.75 0.00 27.75
C THR A 269 -4.94 0.57 28.52
N ASP A 270 -5.16 1.88 28.40
CA ASP A 270 -6.30 2.57 29.01
C ASP A 270 -7.56 2.35 28.16
N SER A 271 -8.50 1.58 28.70
CA SER A 271 -9.73 1.23 28.00
C SER A 271 -10.61 2.44 27.67
N SER A 272 -10.64 3.45 28.54
CA SER A 272 -11.49 4.63 28.37
C SER A 272 -10.92 5.52 27.27
N ARG A 273 -9.59 5.69 27.25
CA ARG A 273 -8.90 6.44 26.20
C ARG A 273 -8.94 5.73 24.86
N PHE A 274 -8.75 4.41 24.84
CA PHE A 274 -8.88 3.61 23.63
C PHE A 274 -10.27 3.77 23.00
N VAL A 275 -11.34 3.49 23.77
CA VAL A 275 -12.71 3.55 23.27
C VAL A 275 -13.11 4.97 22.84
N SER A 276 -12.84 5.97 23.67
CA SER A 276 -13.24 7.36 23.36
C SER A 276 -12.49 7.95 22.17
N THR A 277 -11.19 7.66 22.00
CA THR A 277 -10.42 8.10 20.83
C THR A 277 -10.86 7.36 19.56
N TYR A 278 -11.17 6.07 19.65
CA TYR A 278 -11.70 5.32 18.51
C TYR A 278 -13.06 5.88 18.04
N LEU A 279 -13.96 6.21 18.97
CA LEU A 279 -15.26 6.81 18.63
C LEU A 279 -15.12 8.20 18.00
N LYS A 280 -14.18 9.02 18.47
CA LYS A 280 -13.84 10.29 17.83
C LYS A 280 -13.29 10.07 16.42
N PHE A 281 -12.41 9.09 16.26
CA PHE A 281 -11.89 8.75 14.94
C PHE A 281 -12.99 8.28 13.98
N LEU A 282 -13.93 7.43 14.44
CA LEU A 282 -15.08 7.03 13.65
C LEU A 282 -15.97 8.21 13.27
N HIS A 283 -16.12 9.21 14.15
CA HIS A 283 -16.83 10.43 13.79
C HIS A 283 -16.17 11.12 12.58
N ASP A 284 -14.85 11.26 12.60
CA ASP A 284 -14.10 11.89 11.50
C ASP A 284 -14.18 11.07 10.21
N VAL A 285 -14.05 9.74 10.31
CA VAL A 285 -14.20 8.82 9.16
C VAL A 285 -15.60 8.95 8.54
N ILE A 286 -16.66 8.94 9.35
CA ILE A 286 -18.06 9.02 8.89
C ILE A 286 -18.36 10.40 8.31
N ASN A 287 -17.89 11.48 8.93
CA ASN A 287 -18.13 12.84 8.42
C ASN A 287 -17.55 13.04 7.00
N ASN A 288 -16.41 12.42 6.71
CA ASN A 288 -15.78 12.50 5.38
C ASN A 288 -16.35 11.48 4.38
N ASN A 289 -16.98 10.41 4.88
CA ASN A 289 -17.50 9.28 4.11
C ASN A 289 -18.89 8.85 4.60
N PRO A 290 -19.92 9.71 4.51
CA PRO A 290 -21.19 9.51 5.21
C PRO A 290 -21.99 8.29 4.73
N THR A 291 -21.75 7.80 3.51
CA THR A 291 -22.51 6.69 2.91
C THR A 291 -21.80 5.34 3.01
N SER A 292 -20.56 5.29 3.51
CA SER A 292 -19.79 4.04 3.53
C SER A 292 -20.33 3.07 4.58
N LYS A 293 -20.34 1.77 4.26
CA LYS A 293 -20.40 0.75 5.32
C LYS A 293 -19.04 0.64 6.00
N ILE A 294 -19.02 0.31 7.29
CA ILE A 294 -17.78 0.28 8.08
C ILE A 294 -17.60 -1.09 8.71
N VAL A 295 -16.43 -1.69 8.57
CA VAL A 295 -16.07 -2.94 9.26
C VAL A 295 -14.95 -2.66 10.25
N LEU A 296 -15.21 -2.92 11.52
CA LEU A 296 -14.15 -2.93 12.54
C LEU A 296 -13.55 -4.32 12.60
N ALA A 297 -12.28 -4.43 12.24
CA ALA A 297 -11.54 -5.68 12.20
C ALA A 297 -10.45 -5.72 13.28
N LEU A 298 -10.14 -6.91 13.79
CA LEU A 298 -9.07 -7.11 14.77
C LEU A 298 -8.44 -8.50 14.66
N GLY A 299 -7.42 -8.75 15.46
CA GLY A 299 -6.78 -10.08 15.55
C GLY A 299 -5.58 -10.21 14.62
N GLY A 300 -5.21 -11.44 14.30
CA GLY A 300 -3.98 -11.76 13.57
C GLY A 300 -2.74 -11.84 14.45
N GLY A 301 -2.41 -10.77 15.18
CA GLY A 301 -1.14 -10.66 15.94
C GLY A 301 -1.23 -10.63 17.48
N ILE A 302 -2.43 -10.54 18.06
CA ILE A 302 -2.62 -10.51 19.52
C ILE A 302 -3.29 -11.79 19.99
N SER A 303 -2.78 -12.39 21.07
CA SER A 303 -3.34 -13.59 21.70
C SER A 303 -3.78 -13.34 23.16
N ASN A 304 -4.46 -14.32 23.77
CA ASN A 304 -4.70 -14.34 25.22
C ASN A 304 -3.54 -14.96 26.01
N SER A 305 -2.69 -15.74 25.34
CA SER A 305 -1.63 -16.51 25.98
C SER A 305 -0.38 -15.69 26.28
N PHE A 306 -0.15 -14.59 25.55
CA PHE A 306 1.07 -13.79 25.70
C PHE A 306 0.81 -12.26 25.74
N PRO A 307 1.34 -11.56 26.76
CA PRO A 307 1.91 -12.09 27.99
C PRO A 307 0.86 -12.81 28.85
N LYS A 308 1.31 -13.80 29.63
CA LYS A 308 0.43 -14.63 30.46
C LYS A 308 -0.36 -13.77 31.45
N GLY A 309 -1.65 -14.04 31.60
CA GLY A 309 -2.53 -13.39 32.58
C GLY A 309 -3.18 -12.08 32.11
N LEU A 310 -2.68 -11.45 31.05
CA LEU A 310 -3.21 -10.15 30.59
C LEU A 310 -4.45 -10.24 29.69
N ASN A 311 -4.77 -11.43 29.15
CA ASN A 311 -5.94 -11.71 28.30
C ASN A 311 -6.16 -10.63 27.21
N ARG A 312 -5.08 -10.27 26.50
CA ARG A 312 -5.03 -9.10 25.61
C ARG A 312 -6.09 -9.16 24.52
N LEU A 313 -6.19 -10.28 23.80
CA LEU A 313 -7.18 -10.44 22.74
C LEU A 313 -8.63 -10.32 23.26
N LYS A 314 -8.93 -10.88 24.44
CA LYS A 314 -10.26 -10.76 25.05
C LYS A 314 -10.61 -9.29 25.35
N ARG A 315 -9.69 -8.54 25.95
CA ARG A 315 -9.91 -7.11 26.22
C ARG A 315 -10.06 -6.31 24.94
N TYR A 316 -9.15 -6.49 23.99
CA TYR A 316 -9.18 -5.85 22.68
C TYR A 316 -10.52 -6.10 21.97
N ARG A 317 -10.96 -7.36 21.90
CA ARG A 317 -12.26 -7.74 21.34
C ARG A 317 -13.42 -7.00 22.00
N ASN A 318 -13.49 -7.04 23.33
CA ASN A 318 -14.56 -6.40 24.08
C ASN A 318 -14.62 -4.88 23.83
N TRP A 319 -13.46 -4.22 23.73
CA TRP A 319 -13.40 -2.78 23.54
C TRP A 319 -13.77 -2.36 22.11
N VAL A 320 -13.35 -3.10 21.08
CA VAL A 320 -13.78 -2.83 19.69
C VAL A 320 -15.27 -3.13 19.50
N GLN A 321 -15.79 -4.19 20.15
CA GLN A 321 -17.23 -4.46 20.17
C GLN A 321 -18.02 -3.33 20.83
N LYS A 322 -17.50 -2.78 21.94
CA LYS A 322 -18.10 -1.61 22.60
C LYS A 322 -18.10 -0.39 21.67
N VAL A 323 -16.99 -0.10 21.01
CA VAL A 323 -16.91 0.98 20.00
C VAL A 323 -17.95 0.79 18.90
N LYS A 324 -18.09 -0.43 18.36
CA LYS A 324 -19.11 -0.74 17.35
C LYS A 324 -20.52 -0.45 17.85
N ILE A 325 -20.89 -0.97 19.02
CA ILE A 325 -22.24 -0.81 19.59
C ILE A 325 -22.55 0.66 19.81
N GLU A 326 -21.62 1.44 20.37
CA GLU A 326 -21.82 2.87 20.59
C GLU A 326 -21.91 3.66 19.27
N ALA A 327 -21.16 3.26 18.23
CA ALA A 327 -21.26 3.87 16.91
C ALA A 327 -22.60 3.57 16.23
N GLU A 328 -23.10 2.33 16.31
CA GLU A 328 -24.42 1.92 15.76
C GLU A 328 -25.59 2.67 16.41
N GLN A 329 -25.45 3.08 17.68
CA GLN A 329 -26.47 3.89 18.36
C GLN A 329 -26.47 5.35 17.89
N LYS A 330 -25.35 5.82 17.31
CA LYS A 330 -25.14 7.23 16.96
C LYS A 330 -25.26 7.51 15.47
N TYR A 331 -24.92 6.56 14.62
CA TYR A 331 -24.81 6.75 13.17
C TYR A 331 -25.69 5.78 12.40
N MET A 332 -26.19 6.22 11.25
CA MET A 332 -27.02 5.41 10.36
C MET A 332 -26.21 4.46 9.47
N ASN A 333 -24.87 4.56 9.48
CA ASN A 333 -23.99 3.66 8.74
C ASN A 333 -24.17 2.21 9.21
N GLU A 334 -24.04 1.27 8.29
CA GLU A 334 -24.02 -0.15 8.64
C GLU A 334 -22.63 -0.55 9.15
N PHE A 335 -22.58 -1.23 10.30
CA PHE A 335 -21.33 -1.68 10.91
C PHE A 335 -21.18 -3.21 10.91
N GLY A 336 -20.03 -3.68 10.41
CA GLY A 336 -19.57 -5.05 10.53
C GLY A 336 -18.50 -5.19 11.63
N PHE A 337 -18.33 -6.42 12.12
CA PHE A 337 -17.26 -6.79 13.03
C PHE A 337 -16.58 -8.05 12.52
N PHE A 338 -15.25 -8.03 12.44
CA PHE A 338 -14.48 -9.17 11.95
C PHE A 338 -13.27 -9.45 12.83
N GLU A 339 -13.00 -10.72 13.10
CA GLU A 339 -11.82 -11.14 13.86
C GLU A 339 -11.02 -12.15 13.05
N PHE A 340 -9.78 -11.78 12.74
CA PHE A 340 -8.81 -12.65 12.11
C PHE A 340 -8.28 -13.68 13.11
N LYS A 341 -8.09 -14.92 12.64
CA LYS A 341 -7.41 -15.94 13.42
C LYS A 341 -5.98 -15.52 13.74
N LEU A 342 -5.46 -16.00 14.86
CA LEU A 342 -4.06 -15.81 15.22
C LEU A 342 -3.16 -16.45 14.16
N MET A 343 -2.13 -15.73 13.73
CA MET A 343 -1.14 -16.26 12.80
C MET A 343 -0.23 -17.30 13.47
N GLU A 344 0.35 -18.17 12.64
CA GLU A 344 1.20 -19.28 13.05
C GLU A 344 2.54 -19.19 12.34
N PRO A 345 3.64 -19.71 12.92
CA PRO A 345 4.95 -19.63 12.29
C PRO A 345 5.01 -20.34 10.93
N PRO A 346 5.95 -19.97 10.05
CA PRO A 346 6.96 -18.90 10.22
C PRO A 346 6.35 -17.48 10.14
N TYR A 347 7.11 -16.47 10.59
CA TYR A 347 6.70 -15.07 10.61
C TYR A 347 7.55 -14.22 9.65
N GLY A 348 7.03 -13.05 9.26
CA GLY A 348 7.82 -11.99 8.65
C GLY A 348 8.73 -11.29 9.67
N GLU A 349 9.40 -10.22 9.22
CA GLU A 349 10.27 -9.41 10.09
C GLU A 349 9.51 -8.89 11.32
N ASP A 350 10.18 -8.91 12.47
CA ASP A 350 9.66 -8.48 13.77
C ASP A 350 8.28 -9.06 14.09
N TRP A 351 8.10 -10.35 13.79
CA TRP A 351 6.88 -11.12 14.08
C TRP A 351 5.66 -10.68 13.26
N HIS A 352 5.85 -10.01 12.12
CA HIS A 352 4.75 -9.61 11.24
C HIS A 352 4.21 -10.78 10.40
N PRO A 353 3.06 -10.63 9.74
CA PRO A 353 2.52 -11.66 8.85
C PRO A 353 3.38 -11.86 7.61
N THR A 354 3.68 -13.11 7.26
CA THR A 354 4.27 -13.46 5.97
C THR A 354 3.27 -13.23 4.83
N VAL A 355 3.70 -13.23 3.56
CA VAL A 355 2.81 -13.31 2.40
C VAL A 355 1.80 -14.46 2.51
N ASN A 356 2.19 -15.59 3.11
CA ASN A 356 1.27 -16.72 3.31
C ASN A 356 0.15 -16.34 4.31
N ASP A 357 0.48 -15.69 5.42
CA ASP A 357 -0.52 -15.24 6.39
C ASP A 357 -1.40 -14.13 5.83
N GLN A 358 -0.84 -13.21 5.05
CA GLN A 358 -1.59 -12.19 4.32
C GLN A 358 -2.64 -12.83 3.38
N ASN A 359 -2.28 -13.92 2.69
CA ASN A 359 -3.22 -14.69 1.88
C ASN A 359 -4.29 -15.41 2.72
N LYS A 360 -3.93 -15.97 3.88
CA LYS A 360 -4.90 -16.57 4.82
C LYS A 360 -5.90 -15.53 5.31
N PHE A 361 -5.42 -14.36 5.75
CA PHE A 361 -6.27 -13.25 6.16
C PHE A 361 -7.22 -12.82 5.04
N ALA A 362 -6.72 -12.65 3.81
CA ALA A 362 -7.57 -12.32 2.68
C ALA A 362 -8.66 -13.38 2.43
N LYS A 363 -8.30 -14.67 2.51
CA LYS A 363 -9.23 -15.79 2.38
C LYS A 363 -10.29 -15.82 3.49
N GLU A 364 -9.94 -15.39 4.70
CA GLU A 364 -10.86 -15.30 5.83
C GLU A 364 -11.86 -14.14 5.68
N ILE A 365 -11.38 -12.92 5.35
CA ILE A 365 -12.23 -11.72 5.34
C ILE A 365 -13.02 -11.55 4.03
N THR A 366 -12.52 -12.04 2.89
CA THR A 366 -13.19 -11.86 1.58
C THR A 366 -14.64 -12.37 1.59
N PRO A 367 -14.96 -13.60 2.04
CA PRO A 367 -16.34 -14.10 2.06
C PRO A 367 -17.25 -13.29 3.00
N PHE A 368 -16.70 -12.82 4.12
CA PHE A 368 -17.44 -11.97 5.06
C PHE A 368 -17.83 -10.65 4.41
N LEU A 369 -16.88 -9.95 3.78
CA LEU A 369 -17.15 -8.67 3.11
C LEU A 369 -18.08 -8.83 1.93
N LYS A 370 -17.93 -9.91 1.16
CA LYS A 370 -18.84 -10.23 0.05
C LYS A 370 -20.29 -10.33 0.54
N LYS A 371 -20.52 -11.05 1.63
CA LYS A 371 -21.84 -11.17 2.25
C LYS A 371 -22.35 -9.83 2.83
N PHE A 372 -21.50 -9.11 3.56
CA PHE A 372 -21.85 -7.85 4.22
C PHE A 372 -22.21 -6.73 3.23
N MET A 373 -21.50 -6.67 2.10
CA MET A 373 -21.74 -5.68 1.05
C MET A 373 -22.78 -6.12 0.01
N GLY A 374 -23.11 -7.41 -0.06
CA GLY A 374 -23.96 -7.96 -1.13
C GLY A 374 -23.26 -7.98 -2.49
N TRP A 375 -21.95 -8.26 -2.50
CA TRP A 375 -21.07 -8.20 -3.68
C TRP A 375 -20.88 -9.54 -4.40
#